data_AF-A0AAJ0PF20-F1
#
_entry.id   AF-A0AAJ0PF20-F1
#
_cell.length_a   1.000
_cell.length_b   1.000
_cell.length_c   1.000
_cell.angle_alpha   90.00
_cell.angle_beta   90.00
_cell.angle_gamma   90.00
#
_symmetry.space_group_name_H-M   'P 1'
#
loop_
_entity.id
_entity.type
_entity.pdbx_description
1 polymer ?
#
loop_
_entity_poly.entity_id
_entity_poly.type
_entity_poly.pdbx_seq_one_letter_code
_entity_poly.pdbx_strand_id
1 'polypeptide(L)'
;MPSDAALQTTHTPRWRSLSAEQRDGLLCLSLEARPLITLRVHTYGTPVVQVEYVCSQRPYQAQWAACYWLLSQHATCQTLTWQLHEVPTQALASGLLVSGEQSGQYLCERALFWQLPQPWLGDAQTAVYPQQMRITAGKRHPLRAPKPRGEVYRRFDARLGSWVSLRTLDIEHDLERFNRWQNEPRVEAFWQEGGSLAQHREYLAKLEADPHTLTLIGCFDDQPFAYFEAYWAKEDRIAPFYQADDYDRGIHMLVGEQQHRGPHKVASWLCALVHYLFLDDPRTQRVVAEPRADNARMIGYMQDQCFHCDKEFDFPHKRAALMILGRERFFDRCALI
;
A
#
# COMPACT_ATOMS: atom_id res chain seq x y z
N MET A 1 -13.48 39.97 15.24
CA MET A 1 -14.59 39.03 15.01
C MET A 1 -15.60 39.74 14.12
N PRO A 2 -16.13 39.13 13.06
CA PRO A 2 -16.29 37.69 12.80
C PRO A 2 -14.98 37.08 12.27
N SER A 3 -14.48 35.92 12.69
CA SER A 3 -15.02 34.54 12.75
C SER A 3 -15.44 33.96 11.40
N ASP A 4 -14.93 32.75 11.18
CA ASP A 4 -15.34 31.73 10.21
C ASP A 4 -14.97 31.98 8.74
N ALA A 5 -14.27 31.10 8.04
CA ALA A 5 -13.92 29.71 8.31
C ALA A 5 -12.50 29.46 7.79
N ALA A 6 -11.63 28.93 8.66
CA ALA A 6 -10.53 28.12 8.15
C ALA A 6 -11.19 27.04 7.28
N LEU A 7 -10.78 26.96 6.02
CA LEU A 7 -11.14 25.88 5.12
C LEU A 7 -10.92 24.56 5.86
N GLN A 8 -12.01 23.98 6.37
CA GLN A 8 -12.04 22.60 6.81
C GLN A 8 -11.72 21.79 5.56
N THR A 9 -10.49 21.28 5.48
CA THR A 9 -10.13 20.29 4.47
C THR A 9 -10.92 19.02 4.79
N THR A 10 -12.00 18.83 4.05
CA THR A 10 -12.94 17.71 4.14
C THR A 10 -12.37 16.47 3.46
N HIS A 11 -11.27 15.92 3.99
CA HIS A 11 -10.79 14.59 3.62
C HIS A 11 -10.32 13.86 4.87
N THR A 12 -11.21 13.06 5.44
CA THR A 12 -10.87 12.24 6.60
C THR A 12 -10.38 10.85 6.13
N PRO A 13 -9.55 10.09 6.88
CA PRO A 13 -9.22 8.70 6.51
C PRO A 13 -9.21 7.61 7.61
N ARG A 14 -9.21 6.33 7.16
CA ARG A 14 -9.83 5.08 7.68
C ARG A 14 -9.67 4.63 9.16
N TRP A 15 -9.19 5.50 10.07
CA TRP A 15 -9.53 5.52 11.50
C TRP A 15 -9.53 6.97 12.02
N ARG A 16 -10.52 7.74 11.53
CA ARG A 16 -10.60 9.23 11.42
C ARG A 16 -10.50 10.04 12.73
N SER A 17 -10.23 9.38 13.84
CA SER A 17 -10.31 9.96 15.19
C SER A 17 -9.57 9.11 16.21
N LEU A 18 -8.66 8.24 15.75
CA LEU A 18 -7.77 7.51 16.66
C LEU A 18 -6.81 8.52 17.28
N SER A 19 -6.97 8.78 18.57
CA SER A 19 -6.05 9.56 19.37
C SER A 19 -5.40 8.67 20.41
N ALA A 20 -4.20 9.05 20.84
CA ALA A 20 -3.46 8.36 21.85
C ALA A 20 -2.96 9.32 22.92
N GLU A 21 -3.06 8.92 24.18
CA GLU A 21 -2.36 9.53 25.29
C GLU A 21 -1.41 8.51 25.88
N GLN A 22 -0.13 8.86 26.01
CA GLN A 22 0.89 7.96 26.53
C GLN A 22 1.62 8.61 27.72
N ARG A 23 1.63 7.93 28.88
CA ARG A 23 2.29 8.39 30.11
C ARG A 23 2.77 7.19 30.93
N ASP A 24 4.04 7.18 31.34
CA ASP A 24 4.60 6.18 32.27
C ASP A 24 4.29 4.72 31.93
N GLY A 25 4.41 4.35 30.64
CA GLY A 25 4.10 3.00 30.14
C GLY A 25 2.61 2.72 29.96
N LEU A 26 1.72 3.64 30.31
CA LEU A 26 0.30 3.59 29.98
C LEU A 26 0.06 4.16 28.58
N LEU A 27 -0.76 3.47 27.78
CA LEU A 27 -1.25 3.91 26.48
C LEU A 27 -2.78 3.88 26.48
N CYS A 28 -3.41 5.04 26.34
CA CYS A 28 -4.86 5.19 26.21
C CYS A 28 -5.18 5.55 24.77
N LEU A 29 -5.90 4.68 24.06
CA LEU A 29 -6.40 4.96 22.73
C LEU A 29 -7.89 5.30 22.78
N SER A 30 -8.26 6.36 22.08
CA SER A 30 -9.65 6.75 21.88
C SER A 30 -9.96 6.79 20.39
N LEU A 31 -11.16 6.39 20.00
CA LEU A 31 -11.66 6.48 18.64
C LEU A 31 -13.01 7.20 18.69
N GLU A 32 -13.17 8.21 17.85
CA GLU A 32 -14.34 9.10 17.78
C GLU A 32 -14.57 9.83 19.11
N ALA A 33 -13.46 10.25 19.75
CA ALA A 33 -13.43 10.84 21.09
C ALA A 33 -14.04 9.93 22.18
N ARG A 34 -14.17 8.62 21.92
CA ARG A 34 -14.61 7.63 22.90
C ARG A 34 -13.45 6.70 23.26
N PRO A 35 -13.25 6.37 24.55
CA PRO A 35 -12.24 5.39 24.95
C PRO A 35 -12.42 4.07 24.19
N LEU A 36 -11.32 3.57 23.63
CA LEU A 36 -11.30 2.33 22.86
C LEU A 36 -10.55 1.24 23.62
N ILE A 37 -9.33 1.53 24.09
CA ILE A 37 -8.49 0.60 24.84
C ILE A 37 -7.49 1.35 25.72
N THR A 38 -7.22 0.83 26.91
CA THR A 38 -6.15 1.26 27.79
C THR A 38 -5.21 0.10 28.04
N LEU A 39 -3.93 0.34 27.82
CA LEU A 39 -2.88 -0.67 27.84
C LEU A 39 -1.75 -0.24 28.77
N ARG A 40 -1.18 -1.20 29.49
CA ARG A 40 0.14 -1.06 30.08
C ARG A 40 1.15 -1.77 29.18
N VAL A 41 2.14 -1.02 28.70
CA VAL A 41 3.14 -1.46 27.74
C VAL A 41 4.49 -1.50 28.43
N HIS A 42 5.05 -2.70 28.55
CA HIS A 42 6.39 -2.92 29.08
C HIS A 42 7.36 -3.11 27.91
N THR A 43 8.34 -2.22 27.77
CA THR A 43 9.25 -2.15 26.61
C THR A 43 10.64 -2.74 26.86
N TYR A 44 10.87 -3.36 28.02
CA TYR A 44 12.14 -4.05 28.30
C TYR A 44 12.18 -5.39 27.54
N GLY A 45 12.88 -5.43 26.41
CA GLY A 45 12.93 -6.60 25.51
C GLY A 45 11.78 -6.60 24.51
N THR A 46 11.14 -7.75 24.28
CA THR A 46 9.93 -7.83 23.45
C THR A 46 8.79 -7.09 24.15
N PRO A 47 8.13 -6.12 23.48
CA PRO A 47 7.06 -5.37 24.13
C PRO A 47 5.92 -6.27 24.59
N VAL A 48 5.58 -6.17 25.88
CA VAL A 48 4.45 -6.88 26.49
C VAL A 48 3.32 -5.89 26.75
N VAL A 49 2.13 -6.25 26.29
CA VAL A 49 0.91 -5.47 26.34
C VAL A 49 -0.07 -6.13 27.30
N GLN A 50 -0.41 -5.42 28.38
CA GLN A 50 -1.43 -5.81 29.34
C GLN A 50 -2.65 -4.90 29.17
N VAL A 51 -3.83 -5.50 29.05
CA VAL A 51 -5.08 -4.74 28.86
C VAL A 51 -5.64 -4.33 30.22
N GLU A 52 -5.75 -3.03 30.46
CA GLU A 52 -6.43 -2.49 31.65
C GLU A 52 -7.91 -2.18 31.37
N TYR A 53 -8.21 -1.77 30.14
CA TYR A 53 -9.57 -1.52 29.67
C TYR A 53 -9.69 -1.83 28.19
N VAL A 54 -10.81 -2.42 27.77
CA VAL A 54 -11.17 -2.60 26.36
C VAL A 54 -12.66 -2.31 26.17
N CYS A 55 -13.00 -1.58 25.12
CA CYS A 55 -14.38 -1.33 24.73
C CYS A 55 -15.07 -2.65 24.34
N SER A 56 -16.03 -3.10 25.16
CA SER A 56 -16.72 -4.40 24.98
C SER A 56 -17.53 -4.49 23.70
N GLN A 57 -18.00 -3.37 23.14
CA GLN A 57 -18.71 -3.38 21.85
C GLN A 57 -17.78 -3.51 20.65
N ARG A 58 -16.49 -3.19 20.79
CA ARG A 58 -15.52 -3.10 19.69
C ARG A 58 -14.14 -3.70 20.04
N PRO A 59 -14.05 -4.91 20.64
CA PRO A 59 -12.79 -5.45 21.16
C PRO A 59 -11.76 -5.75 20.06
N TYR A 60 -12.19 -6.25 18.91
CA TYR A 60 -11.30 -6.52 17.78
C TYR A 60 -10.71 -5.23 17.19
N GLN A 61 -11.54 -4.20 17.00
CA GLN A 61 -11.09 -2.89 16.54
C GLN A 61 -10.12 -2.25 17.53
N ALA A 62 -10.36 -2.41 18.83
CA ALA A 62 -9.48 -1.97 19.90
C ALA A 62 -8.09 -2.64 19.84
N GLN A 63 -8.05 -3.97 19.69
CA GLN A 63 -6.81 -4.73 19.53
C GLN A 63 -6.06 -4.30 18.26
N TRP A 64 -6.79 -4.11 17.16
CA TRP A 64 -6.22 -3.69 15.90
C TRP A 64 -5.57 -2.30 16.00
N ALA A 65 -6.29 -1.32 16.56
CA ALA A 65 -5.81 0.04 16.75
C ALA A 65 -4.56 0.12 17.65
N ALA A 66 -4.52 -0.71 18.69
CA ALA A 66 -3.34 -0.87 19.56
C ALA A 66 -2.13 -1.43 18.82
N CYS A 67 -2.31 -2.52 18.06
CA CYS A 67 -1.23 -3.10 17.26
C CYS A 67 -0.70 -2.10 16.24
N TYR A 68 -1.59 -1.39 15.55
CA TYR A 68 -1.22 -0.33 14.63
C TYR A 68 -0.36 0.74 15.31
N TRP A 69 -0.86 1.31 16.41
CA TRP A 69 -0.16 2.38 17.12
C TRP A 69 1.22 1.94 17.61
N LEU A 70 1.35 0.75 18.16
CA LEU A 70 2.61 0.26 18.70
C LEU A 70 3.62 -0.10 17.59
N LEU A 71 3.17 -0.69 16.49
CA LEU A 71 4.03 -1.09 15.36
C LEU A 71 4.44 0.07 14.46
N SER A 72 3.65 1.16 14.40
CA SER A 72 3.99 2.38 13.66
C SER A 72 5.06 3.22 14.37
N GLN A 73 5.05 3.23 15.69
CA GLN A 73 6.00 4.02 16.49
C GLN A 73 7.40 3.38 16.56
N HIS A 74 7.50 2.07 16.35
CA HIS A 74 8.74 1.32 16.50
C HIS A 74 9.00 0.39 15.31
N ALA A 75 9.68 0.90 14.27
CA ALA A 75 9.98 0.14 13.05
C ALA A 75 10.78 -1.16 13.29
N THR A 76 11.51 -1.26 14.41
CA THR A 76 12.30 -2.44 14.78
C THR A 76 11.50 -3.49 15.56
N CYS A 77 10.32 -3.15 16.09
CA CYS A 77 9.49 -4.07 16.85
C CYS A 77 8.87 -5.14 15.94
N GLN A 78 9.37 -6.38 16.02
CA GLN A 78 8.86 -7.49 15.20
C GLN A 78 7.64 -8.17 15.81
N THR A 79 7.52 -8.17 17.14
CA THR A 79 6.47 -8.93 17.84
C THR A 79 5.95 -8.12 19.03
N LEU A 80 4.63 -8.07 19.19
CA LEU A 80 3.98 -7.60 20.42
C LEU A 80 3.38 -8.80 21.16
N THR A 81 3.71 -8.97 22.43
CA THR A 81 3.14 -10.01 23.28
C THR A 81 1.92 -9.48 24.01
N TRP A 82 0.76 -10.11 23.83
CA TRP A 82 -0.50 -9.79 24.50
C TRP A 82 -0.78 -10.80 25.60
N GLN A 83 -1.14 -10.30 26.78
CA GLN A 83 -1.66 -11.12 27.88
C GLN A 83 -3.15 -10.86 28.03
N LEU A 84 -3.97 -11.87 27.73
CA LEU A 84 -5.43 -11.77 27.69
C LEU A 84 -6.06 -12.89 28.52
N HIS A 85 -7.05 -12.53 29.35
CA HIS A 85 -7.82 -13.51 30.14
C HIS A 85 -8.81 -14.31 29.30
N GLU A 86 -9.36 -13.68 28.26
CA GLU A 86 -10.32 -14.29 27.34
C GLU A 86 -9.65 -14.60 25.99
N VAL A 87 -10.16 -15.65 25.31
CA VAL A 87 -9.67 -16.03 23.99
C VAL A 87 -10.13 -14.99 22.95
N PRO A 88 -9.21 -14.31 22.24
CA PRO A 88 -9.57 -13.28 21.27
C PRO A 88 -9.95 -13.91 19.92
N THR A 89 -11.10 -14.60 19.87
CA THR A 89 -11.53 -15.43 18.74
C THR A 89 -11.44 -14.73 17.39
N GLN A 90 -11.89 -13.47 17.30
CA GLN A 90 -11.84 -12.73 16.03
C GLN A 90 -10.41 -12.35 15.61
N ALA A 91 -9.53 -12.03 16.56
CA ALA A 91 -8.14 -11.70 16.27
C ALA A 91 -7.33 -12.94 15.86
N LEU A 92 -7.63 -14.10 16.47
CA LEU A 92 -7.07 -15.39 16.04
C LEU A 92 -7.55 -15.75 14.64
N ALA A 93 -8.86 -15.61 14.36
CA ALA A 93 -9.44 -15.94 13.07
C ALA A 93 -8.90 -15.06 11.92
N SER A 94 -8.56 -13.80 12.20
CA SER A 94 -7.99 -12.89 11.19
C SER A 94 -6.47 -12.99 11.06
N GLY A 95 -5.77 -13.59 12.01
CA GLY A 95 -4.31 -13.57 12.09
C GLY A 95 -3.72 -12.26 12.64
N LEU A 96 -4.56 -11.37 13.21
CA LEU A 96 -4.08 -10.23 13.98
C LEU A 96 -3.29 -10.67 15.21
N LEU A 97 -3.74 -11.74 15.85
CA LEU A 97 -3.05 -12.41 16.93
C LEU A 97 -2.87 -13.90 16.59
N VAL A 98 -1.76 -14.47 17.02
CA VAL A 98 -1.53 -15.93 17.02
C VAL A 98 -1.32 -16.41 18.46
N SER A 99 -1.54 -17.70 18.72
CA SER A 99 -1.30 -18.28 20.04
C SER A 99 0.19 -18.24 20.39
N GLY A 100 0.50 -17.81 21.61
CA GLY A 100 1.84 -17.93 22.18
C GLY A 100 2.09 -19.31 22.79
N GLU A 101 3.24 -19.46 23.45
CA GLU A 101 3.63 -20.71 24.11
C GLU A 101 2.87 -20.95 25.42
N GLN A 102 2.44 -19.87 26.07
CA GLN A 102 1.76 -19.91 27.38
C GLN A 102 0.25 -19.70 27.25
N SER A 103 -0.52 -20.31 28.14
CA SER A 103 -1.96 -20.06 28.23
C SER A 103 -2.25 -18.59 28.51
N GLY A 104 -3.12 -17.98 27.73
CA GLY A 104 -3.45 -16.55 27.83
C GLY A 104 -2.45 -15.61 27.13
N GLN A 105 -1.37 -16.16 26.56
CA GLN A 105 -0.41 -15.41 25.77
C GLN A 105 -0.78 -15.46 24.28
N TYR A 106 -0.74 -14.30 23.64
CA TYR A 106 -0.95 -14.15 22.21
C TYR A 106 0.11 -13.22 21.61
N LEU A 107 0.42 -13.38 20.32
CA LEU A 107 1.46 -12.62 19.64
C LEU A 107 0.86 -11.87 18.45
N CYS A 108 1.15 -10.59 18.33
CA CYS A 108 0.97 -9.84 17.09
C CYS A 108 2.32 -9.78 16.38
N GLU A 109 2.47 -10.59 15.33
CA GLU A 109 3.66 -10.57 14.48
C GLU A 109 3.55 -9.46 13.44
N ARG A 110 4.57 -8.63 13.34
CA ARG A 110 4.63 -7.50 12.40
C ARG A 110 4.37 -7.95 10.96
N ALA A 111 5.00 -9.03 10.54
CA ALA A 111 4.85 -9.58 9.19
C ALA A 111 3.41 -10.03 8.90
N LEU A 112 2.66 -10.50 9.91
CA LEU A 112 1.25 -10.86 9.76
C LEU A 112 0.36 -9.61 9.79
N PHE A 113 0.60 -8.68 10.72
CA PHE A 113 -0.19 -7.47 10.88
C PHE A 113 -0.25 -6.64 9.60
N TRP A 114 0.89 -6.42 8.93
CA TRP A 114 0.92 -5.66 7.68
C TRP A 114 0.34 -6.41 6.49
N GLN A 115 0.02 -7.70 6.62
CA GLN A 115 -0.74 -8.43 5.60
C GLN A 115 -2.25 -8.30 5.78
N LEU A 116 -2.72 -7.72 6.88
CA LEU A 116 -4.15 -7.47 7.10
C LEU A 116 -4.59 -6.30 6.21
N PRO A 117 -5.62 -6.48 5.36
CA PRO A 117 -6.02 -5.47 4.39
C PRO A 117 -6.73 -4.26 5.02
N GLN A 118 -7.37 -4.46 6.18
CA GLN A 118 -7.98 -3.36 6.92
C GLN A 118 -6.98 -2.72 7.87
N PRO A 119 -7.03 -1.39 8.02
CA PRO A 119 -7.94 -0.41 7.41
C PRO A 119 -7.44 0.11 6.07
N TRP A 120 -6.30 -0.38 5.55
CA TRP A 120 -5.62 0.23 4.42
C TRP A 120 -6.49 0.29 3.16
N LEU A 121 -7.26 -0.78 2.90
CA LEU A 121 -8.16 -0.94 1.75
C LEU A 121 -9.61 -0.47 2.00
N GLY A 122 -9.97 -0.15 3.25
CA GLY A 122 -11.28 0.37 3.64
C GLY A 122 -12.40 -0.65 3.64
N ASP A 123 -13.63 -0.16 3.54
CA ASP A 123 -14.85 -0.98 3.73
C ASP A 123 -15.12 -1.93 2.56
N ALA A 124 -14.46 -1.75 1.42
CA ALA A 124 -14.62 -2.56 0.22
C ALA A 124 -13.82 -3.86 0.30
N GLN A 125 -13.94 -4.62 1.39
CA GLN A 125 -13.42 -5.98 1.42
C GLN A 125 -14.46 -6.91 0.80
N THR A 126 -14.45 -7.00 -0.52
CA THR A 126 -15.08 -8.14 -1.20
C THR A 126 -14.22 -9.37 -0.92
N ALA A 127 -14.86 -10.53 -0.75
CA ALA A 127 -14.13 -11.80 -0.71
C ALA A 127 -13.21 -11.93 -1.93
N VAL A 128 -12.13 -12.70 -1.80
CA VAL A 128 -11.18 -12.95 -2.90
C VAL A 128 -11.94 -13.31 -4.17
N TYR A 129 -11.71 -12.57 -5.25
CA TYR A 129 -12.48 -12.74 -6.48
C TYR A 129 -12.36 -14.18 -7.00
N PRO A 130 -13.48 -14.89 -7.28
CA PRO A 130 -13.47 -16.28 -7.72
C PRO A 130 -12.58 -16.48 -8.94
N GLN A 131 -11.83 -17.59 -8.95
CA GLN A 131 -10.92 -17.89 -10.04
C GLN A 131 -11.64 -18.62 -11.17
N GLN A 132 -11.67 -17.99 -12.34
CA GLN A 132 -12.06 -18.61 -13.60
C GLN A 132 -10.96 -18.35 -14.62
N MET A 133 -10.40 -19.39 -15.23
CA MET A 133 -9.35 -19.21 -16.24
C MET A 133 -9.96 -18.85 -17.60
N ARG A 134 -9.29 -17.96 -18.34
CA ARG A 134 -9.63 -17.56 -19.70
C ARG A 134 -8.38 -17.49 -20.57
N ILE A 135 -8.57 -17.37 -21.88
CA ILE A 135 -7.49 -17.12 -22.84
C ILE A 135 -7.78 -15.79 -23.54
N THR A 136 -6.82 -14.87 -23.51
CA THR A 136 -6.86 -13.62 -24.29
C THR A 136 -5.53 -13.47 -25.01
N ALA A 137 -5.56 -13.10 -26.29
CA ALA A 137 -4.35 -12.94 -27.13
C ALA A 137 -3.33 -14.11 -27.01
N GLY A 138 -3.83 -15.36 -26.92
CA GLY A 138 -3.00 -16.56 -26.78
C GLY A 138 -2.41 -16.82 -25.39
N LYS A 139 -2.69 -15.99 -24.39
CA LYS A 139 -2.22 -16.14 -23.01
C LYS A 139 -3.33 -16.71 -22.13
N ARG A 140 -3.04 -17.76 -21.35
CA ARG A 140 -3.98 -18.33 -20.35
C ARG A 140 -3.75 -17.67 -18.99
N HIS A 141 -4.78 -17.03 -18.44
CA HIS A 141 -4.70 -16.28 -17.18
C HIS A 141 -6.07 -16.24 -16.47
N PRO A 142 -6.13 -15.86 -15.18
CA PRO A 142 -7.40 -15.68 -14.48
C PRO A 142 -8.22 -14.51 -15.06
N LEU A 143 -9.55 -14.66 -15.02
CA LEU A 143 -10.48 -13.55 -15.13
C LEU A 143 -10.22 -12.57 -14.00
N ARG A 144 -9.98 -11.30 -14.36
CA ARG A 144 -9.68 -10.22 -13.41
C ARG A 144 -10.96 -9.62 -12.85
N ALA A 145 -10.92 -9.24 -11.57
CA ALA A 145 -12.01 -8.53 -10.93
C ALA A 145 -12.31 -7.21 -11.65
N PRO A 146 -13.55 -6.69 -11.58
CA PRO A 146 -13.86 -5.34 -12.01
C PRO A 146 -12.94 -4.33 -11.30
N LYS A 147 -12.53 -3.28 -12.03
CA LYS A 147 -11.67 -2.25 -11.47
C LYS A 147 -12.38 -1.50 -10.35
N PRO A 148 -11.71 -1.22 -9.21
CA PRO A 148 -12.27 -0.37 -8.18
C PRO A 148 -12.44 1.07 -8.70
N ARG A 149 -13.16 1.91 -7.96
CA ARG A 149 -13.28 3.35 -8.21
C ARG A 149 -13.06 4.14 -6.92
N GLY A 150 -12.36 5.26 -7.02
CA GLY A 150 -12.07 6.13 -5.89
C GLY A 150 -10.81 5.72 -5.13
N GLU A 151 -10.77 6.03 -3.82
CA GLU A 151 -9.63 5.71 -2.96
C GLU A 151 -9.55 4.22 -2.65
N VAL A 152 -8.46 3.58 -3.09
CA VAL A 152 -8.20 2.15 -2.91
C VAL A 152 -7.27 1.87 -1.74
N TYR A 153 -6.40 2.82 -1.40
CA TYR A 153 -5.40 2.63 -0.35
C TYR A 153 -5.14 3.92 0.41
N ARG A 154 -4.92 3.81 1.72
CA ARG A 154 -4.36 4.90 2.51
C ARG A 154 -3.63 4.43 3.77
N ARG A 155 -2.53 5.12 4.11
CA ARG A 155 -1.75 4.96 5.34
C ARG A 155 -1.16 6.30 5.78
N PHE A 156 -0.96 6.49 7.08
CA PHE A 156 -0.16 7.60 7.60
C PHE A 156 1.30 7.18 7.68
N ASP A 157 2.21 7.92 7.03
CA ASP A 157 3.64 7.65 7.16
C ASP A 157 4.23 8.52 8.28
N ALA A 158 4.43 7.93 9.45
CA ALA A 158 4.89 8.66 10.63
C ALA A 158 6.29 9.30 10.47
N ARG A 159 7.13 8.83 9.54
CA ARG A 159 8.44 9.48 9.23
C ARG A 159 8.25 10.81 8.54
N LEU A 160 7.23 10.89 7.68
CA LEU A 160 6.95 12.09 6.90
C LEU A 160 5.95 13.02 7.59
N GLY A 161 5.17 12.49 8.54
CA GLY A 161 4.07 13.24 9.15
C GLY A 161 2.93 13.53 8.18
N SER A 162 2.80 12.71 7.12
CA SER A 162 1.84 12.91 6.02
C SER A 162 1.08 11.64 5.71
N TRP A 163 -0.16 11.80 5.24
CA TRP A 163 -0.94 10.72 4.67
C TRP A 163 -0.46 10.41 3.26
N VAL A 164 -0.25 9.13 2.97
CA VAL A 164 -0.05 8.62 1.62
C VAL A 164 -1.29 7.83 1.21
N SER A 165 -1.88 8.16 0.07
CA SER A 165 -3.03 7.46 -0.49
C SER A 165 -2.88 7.16 -1.97
N LEU A 166 -3.62 6.16 -2.43
CA LEU A 166 -3.78 5.80 -3.82
C LEU A 166 -5.27 5.82 -4.15
N ARG A 167 -5.61 6.46 -5.26
CA ARG A 167 -6.95 6.42 -5.83
C ARG A 167 -6.89 6.07 -7.30
N THR A 168 -7.98 5.52 -7.84
CA THR A 168 -8.08 5.34 -9.28
C THR A 168 -8.09 6.69 -9.99
N LEU A 169 -7.45 6.74 -11.15
CA LEU A 169 -7.51 7.91 -12.03
C LEU A 169 -8.96 8.15 -12.46
N ASP A 170 -9.37 9.41 -12.46
CA ASP A 170 -10.64 9.86 -13.03
C ASP A 170 -10.31 10.73 -14.25
N ILE A 171 -10.70 10.27 -15.45
CA ILE A 171 -10.31 10.93 -16.70
C ILE A 171 -10.81 12.38 -16.74
N GLU A 172 -12.02 12.67 -16.25
CA GLU A 172 -12.56 14.03 -16.31
C GLU A 172 -11.81 14.98 -15.37
N HIS A 173 -11.34 14.48 -14.22
CA HIS A 173 -10.66 15.30 -13.22
C HIS A 173 -9.13 15.33 -13.36
N ASP A 174 -8.53 14.29 -13.93
CA ASP A 174 -7.08 14.10 -13.97
C ASP A 174 -6.46 14.27 -15.35
N LEU A 175 -7.25 14.36 -16.44
CA LEU A 175 -6.70 14.41 -17.80
C LEU A 175 -5.71 15.57 -17.99
N GLU A 176 -6.05 16.78 -17.56
CA GLU A 176 -5.15 17.95 -17.69
C GLU A 176 -3.85 17.76 -16.90
N ARG A 177 -3.95 17.15 -15.72
CA ARG A 177 -2.80 16.85 -14.85
C ARG A 177 -1.90 15.80 -15.48
N PHE A 178 -2.49 14.70 -15.94
CA PHE A 178 -1.80 13.64 -16.65
C PHE A 178 -1.09 14.20 -17.89
N ASN A 179 -1.77 15.01 -18.68
CA ASN A 179 -1.20 15.65 -19.87
C ASN A 179 -0.02 16.56 -19.51
N ARG A 180 -0.15 17.42 -18.50
CA ARG A 180 0.96 18.25 -18.03
C ARG A 180 2.16 17.40 -17.59
N TRP A 181 1.92 16.33 -16.84
CA TRP A 181 2.99 15.47 -16.33
C TRP A 181 3.70 14.71 -17.45
N GLN A 182 2.98 14.16 -18.42
CA GLN A 182 3.56 13.42 -19.55
C GLN A 182 4.39 14.30 -20.49
N ASN A 183 3.99 15.57 -20.65
CA ASN A 183 4.71 16.56 -21.47
C ASN A 183 5.86 17.27 -20.73
N GLU A 184 6.13 16.91 -19.47
CA GLU A 184 7.31 17.43 -18.78
C GLU A 184 8.57 16.75 -19.38
N PRO A 185 9.60 17.50 -19.84
CA PRO A 185 10.74 16.93 -20.59
C PRO A 185 11.47 15.76 -19.91
N ARG A 186 11.60 15.79 -18.58
CA ARG A 186 12.17 14.69 -17.78
C ARG A 186 11.26 13.47 -17.79
N VAL A 187 9.94 13.63 -17.76
CA VAL A 187 9.01 12.48 -17.83
C VAL A 187 9.01 11.92 -19.24
N GLU A 188 8.88 12.78 -20.25
CA GLU A 188 8.88 12.42 -21.66
C GLU A 188 10.14 11.64 -22.06
N ALA A 189 11.31 12.01 -21.52
CA ALA A 189 12.57 11.30 -21.75
C ALA A 189 12.53 9.80 -21.38
N PHE A 190 11.67 9.39 -20.45
CA PHE A 190 11.54 8.00 -20.03
C PHE A 190 10.25 7.32 -20.51
N TRP A 191 9.14 8.06 -20.54
CA TRP A 191 7.83 7.53 -20.89
C TRP A 191 7.53 7.61 -22.38
N GLN A 192 8.02 8.65 -23.07
CA GLN A 192 7.79 8.90 -24.50
C GLN A 192 6.30 8.98 -24.89
N GLU A 193 5.45 9.34 -23.92
CA GLU A 193 3.99 9.52 -24.08
C GLU A 193 3.61 11.01 -24.13
N GLY A 194 4.49 11.88 -24.67
CA GLY A 194 4.16 13.28 -24.91
C GLY A 194 3.02 13.42 -25.93
N GLY A 195 2.19 14.45 -25.80
CA GLY A 195 1.05 14.60 -26.71
C GLY A 195 -0.03 15.59 -26.28
N SER A 196 -1.05 15.71 -27.12
CA SER A 196 -2.23 16.55 -26.89
C SER A 196 -3.21 15.94 -25.88
N LEU A 197 -4.08 16.78 -25.30
CA LEU A 197 -5.16 16.32 -24.41
C LEU A 197 -6.06 15.27 -25.06
N ALA A 198 -6.34 15.38 -26.36
CA ALA A 198 -7.17 14.42 -27.09
C ALA A 198 -6.51 13.04 -27.18
N GLN A 199 -5.21 12.99 -27.49
CA GLN A 199 -4.44 11.75 -27.53
C GLN A 199 -4.37 11.08 -26.16
N HIS A 200 -4.16 11.86 -25.10
CA HIS A 200 -4.14 11.33 -23.73
C HIS A 200 -5.50 10.86 -23.24
N ARG A 201 -6.58 11.52 -23.63
CA ARG A 201 -7.94 11.04 -23.34
C ARG A 201 -8.19 9.67 -23.99
N GLU A 202 -7.80 9.51 -25.24
CA GLU A 202 -7.93 8.22 -25.94
C GLU A 202 -7.05 7.14 -25.30
N TYR A 203 -5.82 7.47 -24.93
CA TYR A 203 -4.91 6.58 -24.20
C TYR A 203 -5.54 6.10 -22.88
N LEU A 204 -5.99 7.02 -22.03
CA LEU A 204 -6.60 6.70 -20.75
C LEU A 204 -7.91 5.92 -20.90
N ALA A 205 -8.73 6.21 -21.92
CA ALA A 205 -9.96 5.47 -22.19
C ALA A 205 -9.68 4.00 -22.58
N LYS A 206 -8.62 3.75 -23.36
CA LYS A 206 -8.16 2.38 -23.67
C LYS A 206 -7.71 1.66 -22.40
N LEU A 207 -6.93 2.32 -21.55
CA LEU A 207 -6.50 1.77 -20.28
C LEU A 207 -7.67 1.53 -19.33
N GLU A 208 -8.70 2.40 -19.29
CA GLU A 208 -9.89 2.19 -18.47
C GLU A 208 -10.65 0.92 -18.90
N ALA A 209 -10.78 0.69 -20.21
CA ALA A 209 -11.46 -0.48 -20.77
C ALA A 209 -10.68 -1.79 -20.60
N ASP A 210 -9.35 -1.76 -20.52
CA ASP A 210 -8.51 -2.95 -20.46
C ASP A 210 -8.41 -3.53 -19.03
N PRO A 211 -8.99 -4.72 -18.72
CA PRO A 211 -8.94 -5.32 -17.37
C PRO A 211 -7.52 -5.66 -16.88
N HIS A 212 -6.54 -5.66 -17.78
CA HIS A 212 -5.15 -5.93 -17.48
C HIS A 212 -4.49 -4.85 -16.60
N THR A 213 -4.86 -3.58 -16.80
CA THR A 213 -4.15 -2.43 -16.22
C THR A 213 -5.05 -1.57 -15.33
N LEU A 214 -4.56 -1.19 -14.17
CA LEU A 214 -5.20 -0.26 -13.24
C LEU A 214 -4.39 1.04 -13.17
N THR A 215 -5.01 2.15 -13.55
CA THR A 215 -4.41 3.49 -13.48
C THR A 215 -4.69 4.13 -12.12
N LEU A 216 -3.64 4.54 -11.43
CA LEU A 216 -3.70 5.11 -10.09
C LEU A 216 -3.06 6.50 -10.04
N ILE A 217 -3.59 7.33 -9.16
CA ILE A 217 -3.00 8.60 -8.74
C ILE A 217 -2.51 8.45 -7.29
N GLY A 218 -1.23 8.74 -7.09
CA GLY A 218 -0.64 8.86 -5.77
C GLY A 218 -0.88 10.25 -5.20
N CYS A 219 -1.29 10.31 -3.92
CA CYS A 219 -1.50 11.54 -3.20
C CYS A 219 -0.68 11.59 -1.90
N PHE A 220 -0.18 12.78 -1.56
CA PHE A 220 0.28 13.12 -0.21
C PHE A 220 -0.65 14.16 0.37
N ASP A 221 -1.24 13.90 1.55
CA ASP A 221 -2.23 14.76 2.18
C ASP A 221 -3.31 15.24 1.18
N ASP A 222 -3.82 14.27 0.41
CA ASP A 222 -4.83 14.45 -0.63
C ASP A 222 -4.41 15.27 -1.85
N GLN A 223 -3.15 15.69 -1.93
CA GLN A 223 -2.59 16.37 -3.10
C GLN A 223 -2.00 15.36 -4.10
N PRO A 224 -2.53 15.26 -5.34
CA PRO A 224 -1.99 14.38 -6.37
C PRO A 224 -0.57 14.76 -6.78
N PHE A 225 0.34 13.79 -6.80
CA PHE A 225 1.75 14.02 -7.14
C PHE A 225 2.34 13.06 -8.18
N ALA A 226 1.76 11.87 -8.32
CA ALA A 226 2.27 10.80 -9.17
C ALA A 226 1.15 10.04 -9.89
N TYR A 227 1.51 9.45 -11.02
CA TYR A 227 0.68 8.52 -11.77
C TYR A 227 1.36 7.15 -11.81
N PHE A 228 0.55 6.09 -11.66
CA PHE A 228 1.00 4.71 -11.69
C PHE A 228 0.12 3.87 -12.60
N GLU A 229 0.73 2.90 -13.26
CA GLU A 229 0.04 1.81 -13.96
C GLU A 229 0.39 0.51 -13.23
N ALA A 230 -0.61 -0.10 -12.59
CA ALA A 230 -0.47 -1.41 -11.96
C ALA A 230 -1.13 -2.47 -12.85
N TYR A 231 -0.33 -3.38 -13.40
CA TYR A 231 -0.75 -4.31 -14.44
C TYR A 231 -0.58 -5.77 -13.99
N TRP A 232 -1.27 -6.71 -14.64
CA TRP A 232 -1.07 -8.15 -14.41
C TRP A 232 0.05 -8.67 -15.29
N ALA A 233 1.20 -9.00 -14.70
CA ALA A 233 2.44 -9.25 -15.45
C ALA A 233 2.34 -10.40 -16.46
N LYS A 234 1.48 -11.41 -16.19
CA LYS A 234 1.21 -12.51 -17.12
C LYS A 234 0.53 -12.08 -18.42
N GLU A 235 -0.25 -11.00 -18.38
CA GLU A 235 -0.95 -10.43 -19.54
C GLU A 235 -0.07 -9.40 -20.28
N ASP A 236 0.96 -8.88 -19.63
CA ASP A 236 1.81 -7.81 -20.15
C ASP A 236 2.93 -8.27 -21.10
N ARG A 237 3.61 -7.31 -21.73
CA ARG A 237 4.82 -7.48 -22.56
C ARG A 237 6.02 -8.01 -21.77
N ILE A 238 6.06 -7.88 -20.45
CA ILE A 238 7.14 -8.42 -19.61
C ILE A 238 7.06 -9.96 -19.47
N ALA A 239 5.88 -10.55 -19.65
CA ALA A 239 5.62 -11.98 -19.44
C ALA A 239 6.62 -12.94 -20.13
N PRO A 240 7.07 -12.72 -21.39
CA PRO A 240 8.00 -13.63 -22.05
C PRO A 240 9.42 -13.62 -21.45
N PHE A 241 9.76 -12.61 -20.66
CA PHE A 241 11.11 -12.43 -20.14
C PHE A 241 11.33 -13.10 -18.79
N TYR A 242 10.30 -13.64 -18.14
CA TYR A 242 10.43 -14.43 -16.92
C TYR A 242 9.23 -15.36 -16.72
N GLN A 243 9.30 -16.29 -15.77
CA GLN A 243 8.17 -17.18 -15.49
C GLN A 243 7.09 -16.45 -14.68
N ALA A 244 6.23 -15.70 -15.37
CA ALA A 244 5.14 -14.94 -14.76
C ALA A 244 4.03 -15.86 -14.21
N ASP A 245 3.69 -15.66 -12.94
CA ASP A 245 2.60 -16.37 -12.27
C ASP A 245 1.25 -15.69 -12.54
N ASP A 246 0.17 -16.42 -12.29
CA ASP A 246 -1.21 -16.00 -12.58
C ASP A 246 -1.59 -14.67 -11.91
N TYR A 247 -0.96 -14.33 -10.78
CA TYR A 247 -1.28 -13.14 -9.98
C TYR A 247 -0.09 -12.21 -9.77
N ASP A 248 0.98 -12.36 -10.53
CA ASP A 248 2.06 -11.37 -10.49
C ASP A 248 1.55 -10.01 -10.95
N ARG A 249 1.95 -8.97 -10.22
CA ARG A 249 1.64 -7.57 -10.55
C ARG A 249 2.89 -6.89 -11.05
N GLY A 250 2.76 -5.98 -12.00
CA GLY A 250 3.84 -5.10 -12.40
C GLY A 250 3.46 -3.64 -12.23
N ILE A 251 4.47 -2.76 -12.15
CA ILE A 251 4.29 -1.33 -11.93
C ILE A 251 5.07 -0.48 -12.93
N HIS A 252 4.38 0.49 -13.53
CA HIS A 252 5.02 1.68 -14.10
C HIS A 252 4.66 2.89 -13.26
N MET A 253 5.60 3.84 -13.17
CA MET A 253 5.48 4.98 -12.26
C MET A 253 6.09 6.24 -12.84
N LEU A 254 5.38 7.36 -12.68
CA LEU A 254 5.90 8.70 -12.92
C LEU A 254 5.54 9.61 -11.74
N VAL A 255 6.53 10.38 -11.29
CA VAL A 255 6.32 11.48 -10.34
C VAL A 255 6.25 12.76 -11.16
N GLY A 256 5.08 13.36 -11.21
CA GLY A 256 4.84 14.60 -11.96
C GLY A 256 5.27 15.84 -11.18
N GLU A 257 4.98 15.87 -9.89
CA GLU A 257 5.24 17.04 -9.05
C GLU A 257 6.66 17.01 -8.43
N GLN A 258 7.47 18.03 -8.73
CA GLN A 258 8.88 18.06 -8.33
C GLN A 258 9.08 18.08 -6.81
N GLN A 259 8.19 18.75 -6.08
CA GLN A 259 8.25 18.88 -4.62
C GLN A 259 8.08 17.54 -3.88
N HIS A 260 7.56 16.51 -4.57
CA HIS A 260 7.38 15.16 -4.01
C HIS A 260 8.50 14.18 -4.40
N ARG A 261 9.61 14.69 -4.94
CA ARG A 261 10.81 13.91 -5.24
C ARG A 261 11.72 13.81 -4.02
N GLY A 262 12.57 12.78 -3.99
CA GLY A 262 13.58 12.55 -2.94
C GLY A 262 13.48 11.16 -2.32
N PRO A 263 14.58 10.60 -1.81
CA PRO A 263 14.66 9.20 -1.35
C PRO A 263 13.59 8.86 -0.30
N HIS A 264 13.36 9.74 0.68
CA HIS A 264 12.38 9.50 1.75
C HIS A 264 10.94 9.44 1.23
N LYS A 265 10.57 10.30 0.26
CA LYS A 265 9.24 10.28 -0.36
C LYS A 265 9.09 9.07 -1.28
N VAL A 266 10.13 8.72 -2.05
CA VAL A 266 10.17 7.51 -2.88
C VAL A 266 9.96 6.25 -2.04
N ALA A 267 10.69 6.11 -0.93
CA ALA A 267 10.50 5.00 -0.01
C ALA A 267 9.05 4.93 0.49
N SER A 268 8.44 6.07 0.83
CA SER A 268 7.06 6.12 1.32
C SER A 268 6.02 5.67 0.27
N TRP A 269 6.02 6.27 -0.92
CA TRP A 269 5.00 5.96 -1.93
C TRP A 269 5.26 4.64 -2.65
N LEU A 270 6.51 4.23 -2.85
CA LEU A 270 6.81 2.94 -3.49
C LEU A 270 6.38 1.79 -2.57
N CYS A 271 6.66 1.90 -1.26
CA CYS A 271 6.13 0.98 -0.27
C CYS A 271 4.60 0.98 -0.24
N ALA A 272 3.94 2.14 -0.29
CA ALA A 272 2.48 2.22 -0.31
C ALA A 272 1.88 1.53 -1.54
N LEU A 273 2.46 1.73 -2.73
CA LEU A 273 2.04 1.08 -3.97
C LEU A 273 2.21 -0.44 -3.90
N VAL A 274 3.39 -0.92 -3.50
CA VAL A 274 3.65 -2.37 -3.36
C VAL A 274 2.74 -3.00 -2.29
N HIS A 275 2.59 -2.34 -1.14
CA HIS A 275 1.72 -2.80 -0.07
C HIS A 275 0.27 -2.92 -0.54
N TYR A 276 -0.24 -1.91 -1.25
CA TYR A 276 -1.56 -1.96 -1.87
C TYR A 276 -1.68 -3.21 -2.77
N LEU A 277 -0.73 -3.46 -3.68
CA LEU A 277 -0.82 -4.57 -4.62
C LEU A 277 -0.81 -5.95 -3.94
N PHE A 278 -0.06 -6.11 -2.85
CA PHE A 278 -0.08 -7.34 -2.07
C PHE A 278 -1.39 -7.55 -1.30
N LEU A 279 -2.07 -6.48 -0.92
CA LEU A 279 -3.34 -6.57 -0.19
C LEU A 279 -4.55 -6.67 -1.12
N ASP A 280 -4.50 -6.03 -2.29
CA ASP A 280 -5.59 -5.97 -3.29
C ASP A 280 -6.00 -7.37 -3.76
N ASP A 281 -5.01 -8.24 -4.01
CA ASP A 281 -5.24 -9.67 -4.19
C ASP A 281 -4.20 -10.47 -3.38
N PRO A 282 -4.61 -11.22 -2.33
CA PRO A 282 -3.68 -11.96 -1.49
C PRO A 282 -2.94 -13.09 -2.21
N ARG A 283 -3.39 -13.47 -3.43
CA ARG A 283 -2.68 -14.45 -4.27
C ARG A 283 -1.45 -13.84 -4.96
N THR A 284 -1.30 -12.52 -4.97
CA THR A 284 -0.11 -11.83 -5.49
C THR A 284 1.12 -12.20 -4.66
N GLN A 285 2.06 -12.92 -5.29
CA GLN A 285 3.32 -13.31 -4.65
C GLN A 285 4.51 -12.45 -5.07
N ARG A 286 4.44 -11.76 -6.22
CA ARG A 286 5.52 -10.92 -6.73
C ARG A 286 5.00 -9.62 -7.32
N VAL A 287 5.74 -8.55 -7.07
CA VAL A 287 5.63 -7.28 -7.80
C VAL A 287 6.88 -7.10 -8.66
N VAL A 288 6.69 -6.82 -9.95
CA VAL A 288 7.78 -6.65 -10.92
C VAL A 288 7.83 -5.23 -11.48
N ALA A 289 9.00 -4.82 -11.96
CA ALA A 289 9.16 -3.61 -12.76
C ALA A 289 10.32 -3.77 -13.75
N GLU A 290 10.29 -2.96 -14.81
CA GLU A 290 11.29 -2.99 -15.87
C GLU A 290 11.90 -1.60 -16.17
N PRO A 291 12.50 -0.90 -15.19
CA PRO A 291 13.20 0.36 -15.46
C PRO A 291 14.30 0.16 -16.51
N ARG A 292 14.71 1.25 -17.17
CA ARG A 292 15.89 1.21 -18.05
C ARG A 292 17.11 0.78 -17.22
N ALA A 293 17.95 -0.10 -17.78
CA ALA A 293 19.14 -0.60 -17.10
C ALA A 293 20.15 0.51 -16.77
N ASP A 294 20.15 1.61 -17.55
CA ASP A 294 20.97 2.80 -17.31
C ASP A 294 20.42 3.73 -16.19
N ASN A 295 19.23 3.46 -15.65
CA ASN A 295 18.63 4.27 -14.59
C ASN A 295 19.04 3.79 -13.19
N ALA A 296 20.34 3.91 -12.89
CA ALA A 296 20.93 3.49 -11.62
C ALA A 296 20.23 4.08 -10.39
N ARG A 297 19.70 5.31 -10.51
CA ARG A 297 18.97 5.97 -9.41
C ARG A 297 17.66 5.28 -9.07
N MET A 298 16.85 4.94 -10.08
CA MET A 298 15.60 4.20 -9.85
C MET A 298 15.89 2.79 -9.35
N ILE A 299 16.87 2.11 -9.94
CA ILE A 299 17.29 0.77 -9.50
C ILE A 299 17.71 0.80 -8.02
N GLY A 300 18.52 1.78 -7.62
CA GLY A 300 18.92 1.97 -6.21
C GLY A 300 17.72 2.16 -5.29
N TYR A 301 16.77 3.04 -5.63
CA TYR A 301 15.56 3.22 -4.84
C TYR A 301 14.72 1.93 -4.71
N MET A 302 14.61 1.14 -5.77
CA MET A 302 13.91 -0.13 -5.72
C MET A 302 14.66 -1.14 -4.83
N GLN A 303 15.98 -1.20 -4.90
CA GLN A 303 16.81 -2.05 -4.05
C GLN A 303 16.70 -1.68 -2.56
N ASP A 304 16.67 -0.39 -2.25
CA ASP A 304 16.41 0.12 -0.90
C ASP A 304 15.06 -0.34 -0.35
N GLN A 305 14.08 -0.57 -1.25
CA GLN A 305 12.76 -1.13 -0.93
C GLN A 305 12.67 -2.65 -1.19
N CYS A 306 13.80 -3.35 -1.06
CA CYS A 306 13.93 -4.81 -1.13
C CYS A 306 13.73 -5.47 -2.51
N PHE A 307 13.55 -4.73 -3.60
CA PHE A 307 13.60 -5.33 -4.93
C PHE A 307 15.00 -5.87 -5.20
N HIS A 308 15.09 -6.92 -6.01
CA HIS A 308 16.35 -7.38 -6.58
C HIS A 308 16.27 -7.36 -8.09
N CYS A 309 17.40 -7.13 -8.74
CA CYS A 309 17.52 -7.28 -10.19
C CYS A 309 17.76 -8.77 -10.47
N ASP A 310 16.79 -9.43 -11.13
CA ASP A 310 16.92 -10.82 -11.55
C ASP A 310 17.87 -10.94 -12.74
N LYS A 311 17.66 -10.09 -13.75
CA LYS A 311 18.48 -9.99 -14.95
C LYS A 311 18.16 -8.73 -15.73
N GLU A 312 18.96 -8.47 -16.76
CA GLU A 312 18.65 -7.46 -17.77
C GLU A 312 18.28 -8.11 -19.10
N PHE A 313 17.39 -7.46 -19.85
CA PHE A 313 16.91 -7.93 -21.15
C PHE A 313 16.59 -6.76 -22.09
N ASP A 314 16.39 -7.04 -23.37
CA ASP A 314 16.15 -6.01 -24.39
C ASP A 314 14.67 -5.98 -24.82
N PHE A 315 14.06 -4.80 -24.68
CA PHE A 315 12.90 -4.41 -25.46
C PHE A 315 13.34 -3.69 -26.74
N PRO A 316 12.49 -3.61 -27.79
CA PRO A 316 12.83 -2.89 -29.03
C PRO A 316 13.28 -1.44 -28.82
N HIS A 317 12.83 -0.79 -27.75
CA HIS A 317 13.06 0.63 -27.45
C HIS A 317 13.98 0.87 -26.24
N LYS A 318 14.37 -0.16 -25.47
CA LYS A 318 15.27 -0.02 -24.29
C LYS A 318 15.90 -1.33 -23.85
N ARG A 319 17.10 -1.24 -23.27
CA ARG A 319 17.65 -2.23 -22.34
C ARG A 319 16.97 -2.07 -20.97
N ALA A 320 16.30 -3.11 -20.48
CA ALA A 320 15.54 -3.09 -19.23
C ALA A 320 16.21 -3.96 -18.15
N ALA A 321 16.10 -3.55 -16.90
CA ALA A 321 16.46 -4.35 -15.74
C ALA A 321 15.17 -4.94 -15.12
N LEU A 322 15.07 -6.27 -15.05
CA LEU A 322 13.95 -6.97 -14.41
C LEU A 322 14.10 -6.89 -12.89
N MET A 323 13.34 -6.00 -12.28
CA MET A 323 13.30 -5.83 -10.82
C MET A 323 12.14 -6.64 -10.25
N ILE A 324 12.40 -7.49 -9.26
CA ILE A 324 11.38 -8.34 -8.62
C ILE A 324 11.39 -8.14 -7.10
N LEU A 325 10.21 -8.01 -6.51
CA LEU A 325 9.98 -8.03 -5.08
C LEU A 325 8.99 -9.13 -4.72
N GLY A 326 9.44 -10.10 -3.94
CA GLY A 326 8.61 -11.17 -3.40
C GLY A 326 7.83 -10.74 -2.16
N ARG A 327 6.64 -11.30 -1.98
CA ARG A 327 5.74 -11.05 -0.86
C ARG A 327 6.39 -11.29 0.50
N GLU A 328 6.99 -12.48 0.67
CA GLU A 328 7.71 -12.88 1.89
C GLU A 328 8.79 -11.85 2.25
N ARG A 329 9.67 -11.53 1.30
CA ARG A 329 10.74 -10.55 1.52
C ARG A 329 10.22 -9.16 1.90
N PHE A 330 9.10 -8.73 1.33
CA PHE A 330 8.47 -7.44 1.66
C PHE A 330 7.96 -7.41 3.10
N PHE A 331 7.26 -8.46 3.55
CA PHE A 331 6.66 -8.50 4.89
C PHE A 331 7.66 -8.87 5.99
N ASP A 332 8.62 -9.75 5.73
CA ASP A 332 9.66 -10.13 6.70
C ASP A 332 10.66 -9.00 6.96
N ARG A 333 10.95 -8.18 5.94
CA ARG A 333 11.78 -6.97 6.07
C ARG A 333 10.93 -5.70 6.15
N CYS A 334 9.67 -5.83 6.59
CA CYS A 334 8.72 -4.73 6.57
C CYS A 334 9.17 -3.55 7.42
N ALA A 335 9.54 -2.46 6.76
CA ALA A 335 9.86 -1.18 7.39
C ALA A 335 8.67 -0.19 7.36
N LEU A 336 7.44 -0.69 7.12
CA LEU A 336 6.23 0.14 7.13
C LEU A 336 5.96 0.67 8.53
N ILE A 337 5.74 1.96 8.62
CA ILE A 337 5.27 2.63 9.84
C ILE A 337 3.96 3.36 9.56
#